data_AF-A0A5C5VKV3-F1
#
_entry.id   AF-A0A5C5VKV3-F1
#
_cell.length_a   1.000
_cell.length_b   1.000
_cell.length_c   1.000
_cell.angle_alpha   90.00
_cell.angle_beta   90.00
_cell.angle_gamma   90.00
#
_symmetry.space_group_name_H-M   'P 1'
#
loop_
_entity.id
_entity.type
_entity.pdbx_description
1 polymer ?
#
loop_
_entity_poly.entity_id
_entity_poly.type
_entity_poly.pdbx_seq_one_letter_code
_entity_poly.pdbx_strand_id
1 'polypeptide(L)'
;MNSIPPPSTPGSTLRYLYNLFTDLFFGPNFRFKDNLLQGIIVAAFFAMGASYGLLIAEDKYQGFLIGSLIGIVSGALGSGFSLMIFRGLRHLRGRHD
;
A
#
# COMPACT_ATOMS: atom_id res chain seq x y z
N MET A 1 33.70 5.48 -22.85
CA MET A 1 33.52 4.02 -22.70
C MET A 1 32.02 3.74 -22.68
N ASN A 2 31.46 3.30 -23.80
CA ASN A 2 30.05 2.91 -23.89
C ASN A 2 29.91 1.48 -23.35
N SER A 3 29.28 1.32 -22.18
CA SER A 3 28.92 0.01 -21.64
C SER A 3 27.72 -0.53 -22.40
N ILE A 4 27.98 -1.29 -23.46
CA ILE A 4 26.95 -2.10 -24.13
C ILE A 4 26.43 -3.10 -23.08
N PRO A 5 25.13 -3.10 -22.75
CA PRO A 5 24.59 -4.11 -21.84
C PRO A 5 24.80 -5.50 -22.45
N PRO A 6 25.17 -6.51 -21.65
CA PRO A 6 25.39 -7.87 -22.16
C PRO A 6 24.12 -8.37 -22.85
N PRO A 7 24.24 -9.16 -23.93
CA PRO A 7 23.10 -9.70 -24.64
C PRO A 7 22.24 -10.52 -23.68
N SER A 8 20.96 -10.14 -23.54
CA SER A 8 20.00 -10.85 -22.72
C SER A 8 19.76 -12.24 -23.33
N THR A 9 20.18 -13.28 -22.61
CA THR A 9 19.88 -14.68 -22.95
C THR A 9 18.37 -14.83 -23.19
N PRO A 10 17.91 -15.52 -24.25
CA PRO A 10 16.48 -15.61 -24.62
C PRO A 10 15.55 -16.01 -23.46
N GLY A 11 16.05 -16.83 -22.52
CA GLY A 11 15.33 -17.20 -21.30
C GLY A 11 15.04 -16.05 -20.32
N SER A 12 15.84 -14.97 -20.29
CA SER A 12 15.61 -13.82 -19.40
C SER A 12 14.49 -12.90 -19.92
N THR A 13 14.33 -12.77 -21.23
CA THR A 13 13.26 -11.95 -21.84
C THR A 13 11.89 -12.59 -21.66
N LEU A 14 11.78 -13.91 -21.90
CA LEU A 14 10.54 -14.66 -21.67
C LEU A 14 10.14 -14.66 -20.20
N ARG A 15 11.11 -14.81 -19.28
CA ARG A 15 10.87 -14.75 -17.84
C ARG A 15 10.49 -13.35 -17.35
N TYR A 16 11.07 -12.30 -17.94
CA TYR A 16 10.70 -10.91 -17.68
C TYR A 16 9.26 -10.62 -18.14
N LEU A 17 8.90 -11.01 -19.37
CA LEU A 17 7.54 -10.85 -19.88
C LEU A 17 6.55 -11.65 -19.05
N TYR A 18 6.87 -12.91 -18.72
CA TYR A 18 6.03 -13.74 -17.85
C TYR A 18 5.78 -13.07 -16.49
N ASN A 19 6.82 -12.55 -15.83
CA ASN A 19 6.68 -11.85 -14.55
C ASN A 19 5.85 -10.56 -14.70
N LEU A 20 6.08 -9.75 -15.74
CA LEU A 20 5.32 -8.53 -16.00
C LEU A 20 3.83 -8.83 -16.26
N PHE A 21 3.54 -9.83 -17.09
CA PHE A 21 2.16 -10.25 -17.37
C PHE A 21 1.49 -10.84 -16.13
N THR A 22 2.21 -11.62 -15.33
CA THR A 22 1.68 -12.19 -14.09
C THR A 22 1.41 -11.09 -13.05
N ASP A 23 2.31 -10.11 -12.90
CA ASP A 23 2.14 -8.97 -12.00
C ASP A 23 1.02 -8.01 -12.44
N LEU A 24 0.78 -7.88 -13.76
CA LEU A 24 -0.25 -6.99 -14.31
C LEU A 24 -1.65 -7.62 -14.29
N PHE A 25 -1.76 -8.94 -14.54
CA PHE A 25 -3.05 -9.62 -14.72
C PHE A 25 -3.43 -10.58 -13.58
N PHE A 26 -2.47 -11.21 -12.90
CA PHE A 26 -2.75 -12.27 -11.91
C PHE A 26 -2.63 -11.84 -10.46
N GLY A 27 -2.29 -10.59 -10.19
CA GLY A 27 -2.80 -9.96 -8.99
C GLY A 27 -1.91 -8.92 -8.37
N PRO A 28 -2.48 -8.14 -7.43
CA PRO A 28 -1.70 -7.25 -6.58
C PRO A 28 -0.55 -8.08 -6.01
N ASN A 29 0.69 -7.62 -6.24
CA ASN A 29 1.87 -8.20 -5.62
C ASN A 29 1.56 -8.40 -4.13
N PHE A 30 1.32 -9.65 -3.72
CA PHE A 30 0.91 -10.01 -2.37
C PHE A 30 2.13 -9.89 -1.46
N ARG A 31 2.63 -8.67 -1.29
CA ARG A 31 3.44 -8.28 -0.14
C ARG A 31 2.51 -8.24 1.06
N PHE A 32 2.09 -9.43 1.51
CA PHE A 32 1.19 -9.64 2.63
C PHE A 32 1.59 -8.81 3.86
N LYS A 33 2.89 -8.64 4.09
CA LYS A 33 3.42 -7.82 5.20
C LYS A 33 3.09 -6.33 5.06
N ASP A 34 3.19 -5.77 3.85
CA ASP A 34 2.90 -4.35 3.59
C ASP A 34 1.38 -4.12 3.63
N ASN A 35 0.60 -5.04 3.04
CA ASN A 35 -0.86 -4.99 3.05
C ASN A 35 -1.43 -5.21 4.46
N LEU A 36 -0.78 -6.04 5.29
CA LEU A 36 -1.16 -6.25 6.69
C LEU A 36 -0.92 -4.98 7.51
N LEU A 37 0.24 -4.34 7.34
CA LEU A 37 0.53 -3.07 8.02
C LEU A 37 -0.45 -1.98 7.58
N GLN A 38 -0.75 -1.90 6.28
CA GLN A 38 -1.76 -0.98 5.75
C GLN A 38 -3.13 -1.24 6.38
N GLY A 39 -3.56 -2.50 6.44
CA GLY A 39 -4.81 -2.90 7.07
C GLY A 39 -4.88 -2.53 8.55
N ILE A 40 -3.81 -2.73 9.31
CA ILE A 40 -3.72 -2.35 10.73
C ILE A 40 -3.86 -0.82 10.90
N ILE A 41 -3.17 -0.04 10.06
CA ILE A 41 -3.26 1.43 10.12
C ILE A 41 -4.69 1.89 9.78
N VAL A 42 -5.29 1.34 8.71
CA VAL A 42 -6.68 1.65 8.34
C VAL A 42 -7.65 1.28 9.47
N ALA A 43 -7.47 0.13 10.10
CA ALA A 43 -8.30 -0.31 11.23
C ALA A 43 -8.17 0.62 12.45
N ALA A 44 -6.95 1.10 12.75
CA ALA A 44 -6.73 2.07 13.82
C ALA A 44 -7.43 3.41 13.53
N PHE A 45 -7.32 3.92 12.30
CA PHE A 45 -8.01 5.15 11.90
C PHE A 45 -9.52 4.99 11.83
N PHE A 46 -10.03 3.83 11.42
CA PHE A 46 -11.45 3.49 11.52
C PHE A 46 -11.93 3.58 12.96
N ALA A 47 -11.22 2.94 13.91
CA ALA A 47 -11.59 2.95 15.32
C ALA A 47 -11.56 4.37 15.92
N MET A 48 -10.54 5.17 15.59
CA MET A 48 -10.46 6.57 16.00
C MET A 48 -11.57 7.42 15.40
N GLY A 49 -11.85 7.29 14.10
CA GLY A 49 -12.91 8.03 13.43
C GLY A 49 -14.30 7.65 13.94
N ALA A 50 -14.56 6.36 14.12
CA ALA A 50 -15.81 5.83 14.66
C ALA A 50 -16.05 6.31 16.10
N SER A 51 -15.04 6.22 16.97
CA SER A 51 -15.15 6.69 18.36
C SER A 51 -15.36 8.21 18.42
N TYR A 52 -14.62 8.99 17.63
CA TYR A 52 -14.81 10.44 17.55
C TYR A 52 -16.23 10.81 17.07
N GLY A 53 -16.72 10.13 16.03
CA GLY A 53 -18.07 10.32 15.51
C GLY A 53 -19.17 9.98 16.52
N LEU A 54 -18.99 8.91 17.30
CA LEU A 54 -19.89 8.54 18.39
C LEU A 54 -19.91 9.57 19.53
N LEU A 55 -18.79 10.24 19.80
CA LEU A 55 -18.71 11.21 20.89
C LEU A 55 -19.39 12.55 20.54
N ILE A 56 -19.32 12.98 19.27
CA ILE A 56 -19.74 14.32 18.86
C ILE A 56 -21.15 14.37 18.27
N ALA A 57 -21.56 13.33 17.55
CA ALA A 57 -22.88 13.35 16.92
C ALA A 57 -24.01 13.16 17.95
N GLU A 58 -25.10 13.89 17.75
CA GLU A 58 -26.36 13.69 18.47
C GLU A 58 -26.96 12.32 18.10
N ASP A 59 -27.08 12.04 16.80
CA ASP A 59 -27.39 10.70 16.30
C ASP A 59 -26.12 9.85 16.27
N LYS A 60 -26.06 8.86 17.16
CA LYS A 60 -24.93 7.94 17.30
C LYS A 60 -24.71 7.07 16.06
N TYR A 61 -25.79 6.68 15.37
CA TYR A 61 -25.69 5.85 14.17
C TYR A 61 -25.07 6.65 13.02
N GLN A 62 -25.56 7.86 12.82
CA GLN A 62 -25.01 8.77 11.80
C GLN A 62 -23.55 9.16 12.14
N GLY A 63 -23.26 9.46 13.41
CA GLY A 63 -21.91 9.77 13.88
C GLY A 63 -20.92 8.63 13.64
N PHE A 64 -21.30 7.40 13.98
CA PHE A 64 -20.48 6.21 13.73
C PHE A 64 -20.19 6.03 12.23
N LEU A 65 -21.21 6.13 11.36
CA LEU A 65 -21.05 5.95 9.92
C LEU A 65 -20.14 7.00 9.30
N ILE A 66 -20.39 8.29 9.59
CA ILE A 66 -19.59 9.37 9.02
C ILE A 66 -18.17 9.34 9.59
N GLY A 67 -18.03 9.16 10.90
CA GLY A 67 -16.73 9.09 11.57
C GLY A 67 -15.89 7.91 11.08
N SER A 68 -16.48 6.73 10.95
CA SER A 68 -15.78 5.55 10.42
C SER A 68 -15.39 5.71 8.95
N LEU A 69 -16.24 6.31 8.12
CA LEU A 69 -15.94 6.56 6.71
C LEU A 69 -14.74 7.51 6.57
N ILE A 70 -14.74 8.63 7.31
CA ILE A 70 -13.62 9.58 7.34
C ILE A 70 -12.35 8.88 7.83
N GLY A 71 -12.46 8.09 8.91
CA GLY A 71 -11.36 7.29 9.44
C GLY A 71 -10.76 6.36 8.40
N ILE A 72 -11.57 5.58 7.69
CA ILE A 72 -11.09 4.67 6.63
C ILE A 72 -10.40 5.45 5.52
N VAL A 73 -11.00 6.54 5.03
CA VAL A 73 -10.42 7.33 3.93
C VAL A 73 -9.08 7.95 4.35
N SER A 74 -9.02 8.59 5.51
CA SER A 74 -7.79 9.18 6.04
C SER A 74 -6.73 8.11 6.33
N GLY A 75 -7.11 6.96 6.88
CA GLY A 75 -6.23 5.84 7.16
C GLY A 75 -5.67 5.21 5.89
N ALA A 76 -6.49 5.03 4.85
CA ALA A 76 -6.08 4.46 3.57
C ALA A 76 -5.10 5.38 2.83
N LEU A 77 -5.39 6.68 2.79
CA LEU A 77 -4.51 7.68 2.17
C LEU A 77 -3.20 7.85 2.97
N GLY A 78 -3.29 7.99 4.28
CA GLY A 78 -2.13 8.18 5.16
C GLY A 78 -1.19 6.98 5.19
N SER A 79 -1.74 5.75 5.23
CA SER A 79 -0.95 4.52 5.17
C SER A 79 -0.28 4.33 3.82
N GLY A 80 -1.00 4.56 2.72
CA GLY A 80 -0.46 4.48 1.36
C GLY A 80 0.70 5.45 1.14
N PHE A 81 0.54 6.71 1.55
CA PHE A 81 1.57 7.74 1.44
C PHE A 81 2.81 7.42 2.29
N SER A 82 2.60 6.98 3.53
CA SER A 82 3.70 6.61 4.45
C SER A 82 4.51 5.42 3.92
N LEU A 83 3.85 4.42 3.33
CA LEU A 83 4.52 3.28 2.70
C LEU A 83 5.30 3.69 1.45
N MET A 84 4.75 4.59 0.61
CA MET A 84 5.46 5.13 -0.54
C MET A 84 6.76 5.83 -0.13
N ILE A 85 6.71 6.68 0.91
CA ILE A 85 7.90 7.36 1.44
C ILE A 85 8.88 6.35 2.01
N PHE A 86 8.43 5.43 2.87
CA PHE A 86 9.32 4.45 3.49
C PHE A 86 10.03 3.57 2.45
N ARG A 87 9.31 3.17 1.40
CA ARG A 87 9.84 2.35 0.31
C ARG A 87 10.81 3.15 -0.55
N GLY A 88 10.50 4.42 -0.86
CA GLY A 88 11.40 5.34 -1.56
C GLY A 88 12.70 5.58 -0.79
N LEU A 89 12.61 5.85 0.52
CA LEU A 89 13.76 6.03 1.40
C LEU A 89 14.60 4.75 1.54
N ARG A 90 13.97 3.58 1.63
CA ARG A 90 14.68 2.30 1.69
C ARG A 90 15.38 1.98 0.37
N HIS A 91 14.78 2.33 -0.77
CA HIS A 91 15.39 2.17 -2.09
C HIS A 91 16.60 3.10 -2.27
N LEU A 92 16.52 4.35 -1.82
CA LEU A 92 17.63 5.31 -1.82
C LEU A 92 18.78 4.92 -0.90
N ARG A 93 18.52 4.14 0.15
CA ARG A 93 19.54 3.67 1.11
C ARG A 93 20.31 2.42 0.65
N GLY A 94 20.07 1.90 -0.55
CA GLY A 94 20.89 0.84 -1.15
C GLY A 94 20.84 -0.53 -0.46
N ARG A 95 19.90 -0.76 0.47
CA ARG A 95 19.67 -2.11 1.01
C ARG A 95 18.81 -2.91 0.04
N HIS A 96 19.50 -3.58 -0.87
CA HIS A 96 18.97 -4.70 -1.65
C HIS A 96 19.01 -5.95 -0.75
N ASP A 97 17.88 -6.25 -0.11
CA ASP A 97 17.56 -7.61 0.35
C ASP A 97 16.44 -8.16 -0.54
#